data_AF-A0A1X7VPM3-F1
#
_entry.id   AF-A0A1X7VPM3-F1
#
_cell.length_a   1.000
_cell.length_b   1.000
_cell.length_c   1.000
_cell.angle_alpha   90.00
_cell.angle_beta   90.00
_cell.angle_gamma   90.00
#
_symmetry.space_group_name_H-M   'P 1'
#
loop_
_entity.id
_entity.type
_entity.pdbx_description
1 polymer ?
#
loop_
_entity_poly.entity_id
_entity_poly.type
_entity_poly.pdbx_seq_one_letter_code
_entity_poly.pdbx_strand_id
1 'polypeptide(L)'
;MIGRESERFSNKVVHYGTSLRGTRQYWFKERNKLIAMIDTLGLPTIFFTHIAAYHQWPELAHFICPEDPDDKQARATVVINNPALVDWFFTYRIQRFVKVFYVGILGATDYWMRFECQHRGSPHVHGLAWLPNAAIVEDLLSSSPDLVESTKEKIIEYADKIMSTINPAVLPDGSNVSDAPPAKVDSHICIKSYSKVTDFEEDMNDLTATCQRHTRCSGSYCLCTHNGKQECRFGYPKDLQTQTIITEEEPVILTACNDGMLNSFNPI
;
A
#
# COMPACT_ATOMS: atom_id res chain seq x y z
N MET A 1 39.23 -8.39 31.38
CA MET A 1 39.76 -8.67 30.03
C MET A 1 39.10 -9.94 29.54
N ILE A 2 38.24 -9.87 28.51
CA ILE A 2 37.63 -11.07 27.92
C ILE A 2 38.74 -11.79 27.14
N GLY A 3 38.99 -13.07 27.43
CA GLY A 3 40.04 -13.83 26.75
C GLY A 3 39.72 -14.08 25.27
N ARG A 4 40.76 -14.31 24.44
CA ARG A 4 40.63 -14.55 22.98
C ARG A 4 39.59 -15.61 22.61
N GLU A 5 39.42 -16.66 23.43
CA GLU A 5 38.44 -17.72 23.19
C GLU A 5 37.00 -17.24 23.41
N SER A 6 36.79 -16.45 24.47
CA SER A 6 35.49 -15.84 24.77
C SER A 6 35.09 -14.83 23.69
N GLU A 7 36.03 -14.04 23.18
CA GLU A 7 35.81 -13.13 22.04
C GLU A 7 35.43 -13.90 20.77
N ARG A 8 36.14 -14.99 20.47
CA ARG A 8 35.84 -15.86 19.32
C ARG A 8 34.45 -16.49 19.41
N PHE A 9 34.05 -16.92 20.61
CA PHE A 9 32.70 -17.46 20.84
C PHE A 9 31.63 -16.38 20.67
N SER A 10 31.80 -15.21 21.27
CA SER A 10 30.88 -14.08 21.13
C SER A 10 30.69 -13.68 19.65
N ASN A 11 31.76 -13.63 18.86
CA ASN A 11 31.67 -13.34 17.44
C ASN A 11 30.86 -14.40 16.67
N LYS A 12 30.97 -15.68 17.02
CA LYS A 12 30.14 -16.74 16.43
C LYS A 12 28.66 -16.57 16.77
N VAL A 13 28.33 -16.23 18.02
CA VAL A 13 26.94 -15.99 18.45
C VAL A 13 26.35 -14.79 17.72
N VAL A 14 27.09 -13.68 17.62
CA VAL A 14 26.67 -12.49 16.88
C VAL A 14 26.45 -12.82 15.40
N HIS A 15 27.36 -13.57 14.79
CA HIS A 15 27.23 -13.96 13.39
C HIS A 15 26.03 -14.88 13.16
N TYR A 16 25.81 -15.86 14.04
CA TYR A 16 24.63 -16.73 13.98
C TYR A 16 23.33 -15.93 14.08
N GLY A 17 23.30 -14.89 14.94
CA GLY A 17 22.19 -13.96 15.04
C GLY A 17 21.78 -13.33 13.71
N THR A 18 22.73 -13.06 12.80
CA THR A 18 22.41 -12.46 11.48
C THR A 18 21.52 -13.31 10.58
N SER A 19 21.41 -14.61 10.86
CA SER A 19 20.53 -15.55 10.13
C SER A 19 19.16 -15.72 10.80
N LEU A 20 19.01 -15.27 12.04
CA LEU A 20 17.78 -15.41 12.82
C LEU A 20 16.92 -14.15 12.68
N ARG A 21 15.80 -14.28 11.95
CA ARG A 21 14.81 -13.22 11.79
C ARG A 21 14.33 -12.73 13.17
N GLY A 22 14.17 -11.42 13.30
CA GLY A 22 13.75 -10.78 14.55
C GLY A 22 14.88 -10.40 15.50
N THR A 23 16.11 -10.91 15.31
CA THR A 23 17.25 -10.48 16.13
C THR A 23 17.77 -9.10 15.70
N ARG A 24 18.45 -8.41 16.63
CA ARG A 24 19.10 -7.12 16.34
C ARG A 24 20.13 -7.23 15.21
N GLN A 25 20.87 -8.34 15.18
CA GLN A 25 21.92 -8.60 14.19
C GLN A 25 21.33 -8.78 12.79
N TYR A 26 20.22 -9.53 12.68
CA TYR A 26 19.47 -9.64 11.43
C TYR A 26 18.98 -8.28 10.95
N TRP A 27 18.35 -7.48 11.81
CA TRP A 27 17.85 -6.16 11.42
C TRP A 27 18.95 -5.17 11.07
N PHE A 28 20.11 -5.25 11.73
CA PHE A 28 21.28 -4.45 11.36
C PHE A 28 21.77 -4.80 9.95
N LYS A 29 21.82 -6.10 9.62
CA LYS A 29 22.15 -6.59 8.28
C LYS A 29 21.14 -6.11 7.24
N GLU A 30 19.84 -6.29 7.48
CA GLU A 30 18.80 -5.88 6.52
C GLU A 30 18.74 -4.37 6.31
N ARG A 31 18.95 -3.58 7.38
CA ARG A 31 19.07 -2.13 7.26
C ARG A 31 20.26 -1.72 6.41
N ASN A 32 21.44 -2.29 6.66
CA ASN A 32 22.65 -1.96 5.88
C ASN A 32 22.51 -2.42 4.43
N LYS A 33 21.82 -3.54 4.18
CA LYS A 33 21.46 -3.98 2.84
C LYS A 33 20.59 -2.94 2.14
N LEU A 34 19.56 -2.43 2.81
CA LEU A 34 18.68 -1.40 2.24
C LEU A 34 19.42 -0.09 1.96
N ILE A 35 20.29 0.36 2.88
CA ILE A 35 21.14 1.54 2.66
C ILE A 35 22.02 1.34 1.43
N ALA A 36 22.69 0.18 1.31
CA ALA A 36 23.51 -0.14 0.15
C ALA A 36 22.70 -0.17 -1.16
N MET A 37 21.44 -0.64 -1.13
CA MET A 37 20.55 -0.58 -2.29
C MET A 37 20.26 0.87 -2.68
N ILE A 38 19.94 1.75 -1.72
CA ILE A 38 19.71 3.18 -2.00
C ILE A 38 20.98 3.84 -2.56
N ASP A 39 22.14 3.58 -1.96
CA ASP A 39 23.42 4.15 -2.39
C ASP A 39 23.82 3.72 -3.81
N THR A 40 23.34 2.56 -4.27
CA THR A 40 23.73 1.98 -5.57
C THR A 40 22.68 2.14 -6.65
N LEU A 41 21.39 2.08 -6.30
CA LEU A 41 20.26 2.14 -7.21
C LEU A 41 19.61 3.53 -7.26
N GLY A 42 19.95 4.41 -6.32
CA GLY A 42 19.28 5.71 -6.11
C GLY A 42 18.01 5.59 -5.26
N LEU A 43 17.20 6.65 -5.25
CA LEU A 43 15.95 6.65 -4.50
C LEU A 43 14.95 5.61 -5.05
N PRO A 44 14.20 4.92 -4.16
CA PRO A 44 13.15 4.02 -4.59
C PRO A 44 12.00 4.80 -5.24
N THR A 45 11.41 4.23 -6.30
CA THR A 45 10.27 4.83 -7.01
C THR A 45 8.97 4.71 -6.21
N ILE A 46 8.76 3.58 -5.53
CA ILE A 46 7.53 3.28 -4.81
C ILE A 46 7.84 2.87 -3.38
N PHE A 47 7.19 3.52 -2.42
CA PHE A 47 6.96 2.98 -1.10
C PHE A 47 5.58 2.30 -1.04
N PHE A 48 5.51 1.10 -0.46
CA PHE A 48 4.25 0.39 -0.31
C PHE A 48 4.08 -0.19 1.08
N THR A 49 2.81 -0.25 1.51
CA THR A 49 2.39 -0.97 2.71
C THR A 49 1.26 -1.92 2.36
N HIS A 50 1.43 -3.21 2.68
CA HIS A 50 0.38 -4.22 2.55
C HIS A 50 -0.05 -4.70 3.92
N ILE A 51 -1.35 -4.90 4.10
CA ILE A 51 -1.95 -5.46 5.31
C ILE A 51 -2.81 -6.66 4.93
N ALA A 52 -2.89 -7.63 5.83
CA ALA A 52 -3.75 -8.78 5.64
C ALA A 52 -5.24 -8.47 5.87
N ALA A 53 -6.08 -8.91 4.94
CA ALA A 53 -7.54 -8.83 4.99
C ALA A 53 -8.14 -10.24 5.13
N TYR A 54 -7.76 -10.94 6.21
CA TYR A 54 -8.00 -12.38 6.40
C TYR A 54 -9.47 -12.81 6.23
N HIS A 55 -10.40 -11.97 6.68
CA HIS A 55 -11.83 -12.27 6.68
C HIS A 55 -12.48 -12.14 5.30
N GLN A 56 -11.78 -11.51 4.35
CA GLN A 56 -12.27 -11.22 3.00
C GLN A 56 -11.65 -12.10 1.93
N TRP A 57 -10.66 -12.96 2.23
CA TRP A 57 -10.03 -13.80 1.20
C TRP A 57 -10.81 -15.10 0.97
N PRO A 58 -11.49 -15.25 -0.17
CA PRO A 58 -12.25 -16.47 -0.44
C PRO A 58 -11.34 -17.70 -0.48
N GLU A 59 -10.13 -17.59 -1.03
CA GLU A 59 -9.25 -18.76 -1.13
C GLU A 59 -8.77 -19.24 0.24
N LEU A 60 -8.52 -18.30 1.16
CA LEU A 60 -8.19 -18.65 2.55
C LEU A 60 -9.40 -19.29 3.23
N ALA A 61 -10.59 -18.69 3.08
CA ALA A 61 -11.83 -19.21 3.67
C ALA A 61 -12.12 -20.65 3.23
N HIS A 62 -12.05 -20.95 1.93
CA HIS A 62 -12.27 -22.30 1.41
C HIS A 62 -11.19 -23.29 1.88
N PHE A 63 -9.97 -22.81 2.14
CA PHE A 63 -8.86 -23.65 2.58
C PHE A 63 -8.95 -24.02 4.06
N ILE A 64 -9.36 -23.08 4.93
CA ILE A 64 -9.36 -23.29 6.38
C ILE A 64 -10.75 -23.59 6.95
N CYS A 65 -11.82 -23.14 6.29
CA CYS A 65 -13.22 -23.25 6.71
C CYS A 65 -14.08 -23.90 5.59
N PRO A 66 -13.82 -25.17 5.21
CA PRO A 66 -14.48 -25.80 4.07
C PRO A 66 -15.97 -26.10 4.29
N GLU A 67 -16.40 -26.24 5.54
CA GLU A 67 -17.80 -26.57 5.88
C GLU A 67 -18.74 -25.39 5.68
N ASP A 68 -18.27 -24.18 6.00
CA ASP A 68 -19.06 -22.95 5.89
C ASP A 68 -18.17 -21.75 5.52
N PRO A 69 -17.68 -21.68 4.27
CA PRO A 69 -16.79 -20.61 3.84
C PRO A 69 -17.52 -19.27 3.67
N ASP A 70 -18.84 -19.28 3.56
CA ASP A 70 -19.67 -18.08 3.34
C ASP A 70 -20.16 -17.46 4.67
N ASP A 71 -20.23 -18.23 5.76
CA ASP A 71 -20.52 -17.68 7.09
C ASP A 71 -19.36 -16.87 7.68
N LYS A 72 -19.67 -15.61 8.03
CA LYS A 72 -18.69 -14.65 8.54
C LYS A 72 -18.13 -15.05 9.91
N GLN A 73 -18.96 -15.64 10.78
CA GLN A 73 -18.60 -15.97 12.15
C GLN A 73 -17.73 -17.22 12.21
N ALA A 74 -18.05 -18.22 11.39
CA ALA A 74 -17.27 -19.43 11.17
C ALA A 74 -15.89 -19.06 10.63
N ARG A 75 -15.81 -18.26 9.56
CA ARG A 75 -14.53 -17.75 9.03
C ARG A 75 -13.69 -17.06 10.10
N ALA A 76 -14.28 -16.12 10.84
CA ALA A 76 -13.55 -15.38 11.87
C ALA A 76 -12.99 -16.30 12.97
N THR A 77 -13.80 -17.28 13.41
CA THR A 77 -13.40 -18.27 14.42
C THR A 77 -12.23 -19.12 13.94
N VAL A 78 -12.29 -19.60 12.70
CA VAL A 78 -11.23 -20.45 12.13
C VAL A 78 -9.94 -19.67 11.90
N VAL A 79 -10.00 -18.41 11.46
CA VAL A 79 -8.83 -17.53 11.35
C VAL A 79 -8.12 -17.38 12.70
N ILE A 80 -8.88 -17.12 13.77
CA ILE A 80 -8.34 -16.96 15.13
C ILE A 80 -7.70 -18.27 15.64
N ASN A 81 -8.31 -19.40 15.33
CA ASN A 81 -7.84 -20.71 15.81
C ASN A 81 -6.65 -21.27 14.99
N ASN A 82 -6.32 -20.67 13.84
CA ASN A 82 -5.25 -21.16 12.95
C ASN A 82 -4.22 -20.06 12.57
N PRO A 83 -3.64 -19.33 13.54
CA PRO A 83 -2.82 -18.15 13.26
C PRO A 83 -1.57 -18.47 12.42
N ALA A 84 -0.91 -19.60 12.68
CA ALA A 84 0.29 -19.99 11.93
C ALA A 84 -0.01 -20.23 10.43
N LEU A 85 -1.17 -20.81 10.12
CA LEU A 85 -1.59 -21.09 8.75
C LEU A 85 -1.98 -19.80 8.03
N VAL A 86 -2.67 -18.92 8.74
CA VAL A 86 -3.08 -17.59 8.26
C VAL A 86 -1.85 -16.72 7.95
N ASP A 87 -0.85 -16.71 8.83
CA ASP A 87 0.41 -15.98 8.64
C ASP A 87 1.23 -16.55 7.48
N TRP A 88 1.29 -17.90 7.35
CA TRP A 88 1.92 -18.56 6.21
C TRP A 88 1.25 -18.17 4.90
N PHE A 89 -0.09 -18.19 4.86
CA PHE A 89 -0.87 -17.84 3.68
C PHE A 89 -0.64 -16.38 3.28
N PHE A 90 -0.65 -15.45 4.23
CA PHE A 90 -0.34 -14.05 3.96
C PHE A 90 1.08 -13.87 3.41
N THR A 91 2.06 -14.52 4.05
CA THR A 91 3.46 -14.47 3.59
C THR A 91 3.57 -14.96 2.15
N TYR A 92 2.94 -16.09 1.83
CA TYR A 92 2.89 -16.64 0.48
C TYR A 92 2.21 -15.67 -0.50
N ARG A 93 1.04 -15.14 -0.13
CA ARG A 93 0.26 -14.21 -0.98
C ARG A 93 1.05 -12.95 -1.31
N ILE A 94 1.70 -12.33 -0.32
CA ILE A 94 2.53 -11.13 -0.56
C ILE A 94 3.75 -11.43 -1.41
N GLN A 95 4.46 -12.54 -1.15
CA GLN A 95 5.60 -12.91 -1.98
C GLN A 95 5.19 -13.15 -3.45
N ARG A 96 4.00 -13.73 -3.68
CA ARG A 96 3.45 -13.90 -5.03
C ARG A 96 3.02 -12.56 -5.63
N PHE A 97 2.34 -11.71 -4.86
CA PHE A 97 1.90 -10.39 -5.31
C PHE A 97 3.10 -9.53 -5.72
N VAL A 98 4.17 -9.51 -4.93
CA VAL A 98 5.39 -8.76 -5.25
C VAL A 98 6.02 -9.21 -6.57
N LYS A 99 6.12 -10.52 -6.78
CA LYS A 99 6.68 -11.07 -8.02
C LYS A 99 5.80 -10.79 -9.24
N VAL A 100 4.48 -10.94 -9.11
CA VAL A 100 3.57 -10.78 -10.25
C VAL A 100 3.32 -9.31 -10.56
N PHE A 101 2.99 -8.51 -9.55
CA PHE A 101 2.59 -7.12 -9.74
C PHE A 101 3.80 -6.19 -9.87
N TYR A 102 4.62 -6.05 -8.82
CA TYR A 102 5.73 -5.09 -8.86
C TYR A 102 6.81 -5.50 -9.87
N VAL A 103 7.25 -6.76 -9.86
CA VAL A 103 8.29 -7.21 -10.81
C VAL A 103 7.70 -7.51 -12.20
N GLY A 104 6.59 -8.25 -12.27
CA GLY A 104 6.04 -8.70 -13.55
C GLY A 104 5.28 -7.64 -14.34
N ILE A 105 4.43 -6.84 -13.68
CA ILE A 105 3.57 -5.84 -14.35
C ILE A 105 4.26 -4.47 -14.38
N LEU A 106 4.77 -4.00 -13.23
CA LEU A 106 5.43 -2.69 -13.15
C LEU A 106 6.90 -2.74 -13.58
N GLY A 107 7.48 -3.93 -13.75
CA GLY A 107 8.85 -4.09 -14.23
C GLY A 107 9.92 -3.72 -13.21
N ALA A 108 9.61 -3.76 -11.90
CA ALA A 108 10.56 -3.41 -10.85
C ALA A 108 11.87 -4.21 -11.01
N THR A 109 13.00 -3.50 -11.10
CA THR A 109 14.32 -4.12 -11.21
C THR A 109 14.74 -4.72 -9.88
N ASP A 110 14.41 -4.01 -8.80
CA ASP A 110 14.77 -4.34 -7.44
C ASP A 110 13.63 -4.00 -6.49
N TYR A 111 13.57 -4.74 -5.39
CA TYR A 111 12.66 -4.44 -4.30
C TYR A 111 13.24 -4.89 -2.97
N TRP A 112 12.80 -4.22 -1.91
CA TRP A 112 13.08 -4.61 -0.53
C TRP A 112 11.78 -4.60 0.25
N MET A 113 11.56 -5.58 1.13
CA MET A 113 10.39 -5.58 2.00
C MET A 113 10.68 -6.24 3.35
N ARG A 114 9.95 -5.81 4.37
CA ARG A 114 9.96 -6.41 5.70
C ARG A 114 8.55 -6.69 6.19
N PHE A 115 8.42 -7.75 6.98
CA PHE A 115 7.22 -8.03 7.75
C PHE A 115 7.32 -7.38 9.12
N GLU A 116 6.25 -6.72 9.55
CA GLU A 116 6.11 -6.04 10.82
C GLU A 116 4.82 -6.48 11.51
N CYS A 117 4.95 -7.25 12.59
CA CYS A 117 3.81 -7.63 13.42
C CYS A 117 3.60 -6.56 14.48
N GLN A 118 2.52 -5.78 14.35
CA GLN A 118 2.14 -4.81 15.36
C GLN A 118 1.50 -5.51 16.58
N HIS A 119 1.45 -4.81 17.72
CA HIS A 119 0.75 -5.26 18.93
C HIS A 119 -0.76 -5.51 18.69
N ARG A 120 -1.33 -5.02 17.58
CA ARG A 120 -2.77 -5.09 17.26
C ARG A 120 -3.19 -6.29 16.40
N GLY A 121 -2.30 -7.28 16.22
CA GLY A 121 -2.69 -8.62 15.79
C GLY A 121 -2.30 -8.98 14.35
N SER A 122 -2.63 -8.15 13.36
CA SER A 122 -2.30 -8.48 11.97
C SER A 122 -0.89 -8.02 11.56
N PRO A 123 -0.11 -8.86 10.86
CA PRO A 123 1.14 -8.46 10.24
C PRO A 123 0.91 -7.47 9.10
N HIS A 124 1.84 -6.53 9.00
CA HIS A 124 1.96 -5.57 7.90
C HIS A 124 3.25 -5.85 7.14
N VAL A 125 3.30 -5.44 5.89
CA VAL A 125 4.52 -5.47 5.08
C VAL A 125 4.80 -4.06 4.63
N HIS A 126 5.99 -3.57 4.95
CA HIS A 126 6.52 -2.32 4.39
C HIS A 126 7.57 -2.68 3.35
N GLY A 127 7.57 -1.98 2.23
CA GLY A 127 8.55 -2.21 1.19
C GLY A 127 8.79 -1.04 0.27
N LEU A 128 9.84 -1.20 -0.50
CA LEU A 128 10.35 -0.27 -1.49
C LEU A 128 10.54 -1.03 -2.80
N ALA A 129 10.25 -0.38 -3.92
CA ALA A 129 10.49 -0.90 -5.26
C ALA A 129 11.14 0.17 -6.15
N TRP A 130 12.10 -0.26 -6.96
CA TRP A 130 12.77 0.55 -7.97
C TRP A 130 12.23 0.16 -9.33
N LEU A 131 11.50 1.09 -9.95
CA LEU A 131 10.95 0.89 -11.28
C LEU A 131 11.86 1.51 -12.34
N PRO A 132 11.87 0.97 -13.56
CA PRO A 132 12.67 1.53 -14.64
C PRO A 132 12.11 2.89 -15.08
N ASN A 133 13.00 3.73 -15.62
CA ASN A 133 12.66 5.02 -16.23
C ASN A 133 11.95 6.02 -15.29
N ALA A 134 12.08 5.86 -13.97
CA ALA A 134 11.63 6.87 -13.01
C ALA A 134 12.48 8.15 -13.16
N ALA A 135 11.84 9.31 -13.04
CA ALA A 135 12.54 10.59 -13.04
C ALA A 135 13.39 10.76 -11.77
N ILE A 136 14.49 11.52 -11.87
CA ILE A 136 15.37 11.86 -10.75
C ILE A 136 14.67 12.98 -9.97
N VAL A 137 14.06 12.63 -8.84
CA VAL A 137 13.24 13.58 -8.06
C VAL A 137 14.10 14.70 -7.47
N GLU A 138 15.38 14.44 -7.23
CA GLU A 138 16.34 15.43 -6.74
C GLU A 138 16.55 16.61 -7.70
N ASP A 139 16.27 16.43 -9.00
CA ASP A 139 16.34 17.52 -9.99
C ASP A 139 15.28 18.61 -9.71
N LEU A 140 14.23 18.31 -8.92
CA LEU A 140 13.28 19.31 -8.42
C LEU A 140 13.91 20.30 -7.45
N LEU A 141 15.06 19.97 -6.83
CA LEU A 141 15.81 20.84 -5.92
C LEU A 141 16.84 21.71 -6.66
N SER A 142 16.91 21.60 -7.98
CA SER A 142 17.86 22.35 -8.81
C SER A 142 17.55 23.85 -8.80
N SER A 143 18.60 24.66 -8.93
CA SER A 143 18.46 26.12 -9.14
C SER A 143 18.09 26.50 -10.58
N SER A 144 18.03 25.53 -11.51
CA SER A 144 17.65 25.76 -12.91
C SER A 144 16.15 25.57 -13.09
N PRO A 145 15.37 26.63 -13.40
CA PRO A 145 13.92 26.52 -13.56
C PRO A 145 13.51 25.57 -14.69
N ASP A 146 14.22 25.60 -15.82
CA ASP A 146 13.92 24.74 -16.98
C ASP A 146 14.09 23.26 -16.64
N LEU A 147 15.10 22.91 -15.83
CA LEU A 147 15.30 21.53 -15.37
C LEU A 147 14.20 21.10 -14.40
N VAL A 148 13.81 21.97 -13.46
CA VAL A 148 12.73 21.69 -12.51
C VAL A 148 11.43 21.43 -13.27
N GLU A 149 11.08 22.29 -14.23
CA GLU A 149 9.83 22.16 -14.98
C GLU A 149 9.81 20.88 -15.83
N SER A 150 10.89 20.61 -16.57
CA SER A 150 11.01 19.35 -17.33
C SER A 150 10.96 18.10 -16.44
N THR A 151 11.48 18.19 -15.22
CA THR A 151 11.43 17.10 -14.25
C THR A 151 10.00 16.89 -13.73
N LYS A 152 9.27 17.97 -13.43
CA LYS A 152 7.87 17.89 -13.03
C LYS A 152 7.03 17.21 -14.11
N GLU A 153 7.16 17.61 -15.36
CA GLU A 153 6.44 16.99 -16.49
C GLU A 153 6.71 15.48 -16.58
N LYS A 154 7.97 15.05 -16.46
CA LYS A 154 8.34 13.64 -16.48
C LYS A 154 7.75 12.87 -15.29
N ILE A 155 7.76 13.46 -14.10
CA ILE A 155 7.18 12.83 -12.90
C ILE A 155 5.67 12.67 -13.08
N ILE A 156 4.99 13.70 -13.57
CA ILE A 156 3.55 13.67 -13.84
C ILE A 156 3.22 12.58 -14.88
N GLU A 157 3.91 12.58 -16.02
CA GLU A 157 3.72 11.57 -17.07
C GLU A 157 3.99 10.15 -16.54
N TYR A 158 4.97 9.99 -15.65
CA TYR A 158 5.29 8.71 -15.04
C TYR A 158 4.21 8.27 -14.06
N ALA A 159 3.75 9.16 -13.18
CA ALA A 159 2.72 8.89 -12.19
C ALA A 159 1.39 8.48 -12.88
N ASP A 160 0.95 9.24 -13.88
CA ASP A 160 -0.30 8.97 -14.59
C ASP A 160 -0.31 7.62 -15.34
N LYS A 161 0.87 7.03 -15.61
CA LYS A 161 0.99 5.67 -16.19
C LYS A 161 0.78 4.54 -15.18
N ILE A 162 1.04 4.79 -13.90
CA ILE A 162 1.09 3.71 -12.87
C ILE A 162 0.03 3.86 -11.78
N MET A 163 -0.56 5.04 -11.63
CA MET A 163 -1.60 5.32 -10.64
C MET A 163 -2.74 6.15 -11.22
N SER A 164 -3.91 6.05 -10.60
CA SER A 164 -5.09 6.81 -10.97
C SER A 164 -5.93 7.12 -9.74
N THR A 165 -6.45 8.34 -9.69
CA THR A 165 -7.46 8.79 -8.72
C THR A 165 -8.74 9.19 -9.46
N ILE A 166 -9.11 8.42 -10.48
CA ILE A 166 -10.34 8.63 -11.24
C ILE A 166 -11.37 7.58 -10.82
N ASN A 167 -12.54 8.05 -10.40
CA ASN A 167 -13.70 7.19 -10.20
C ASN A 167 -14.34 6.89 -11.56
N PRO A 168 -14.34 5.63 -12.03
CA PRO A 168 -14.86 5.28 -13.36
C PRO A 168 -16.37 5.50 -13.50
N ALA A 169 -17.12 5.58 -12.40
CA ALA A 169 -18.55 5.87 -12.41
C ALA A 169 -18.89 7.37 -12.43
N VAL A 170 -17.90 8.25 -12.38
CA VAL A 170 -18.07 9.70 -12.26
C VAL A 170 -17.54 10.41 -13.50
N LEU A 171 -18.29 11.38 -14.00
CA LEU A 171 -17.91 12.24 -15.12
C LEU A 171 -16.67 13.07 -14.77
N PRO A 172 -15.85 13.48 -15.75
CA PRO A 172 -14.61 14.21 -15.48
C PRO A 172 -14.77 15.50 -14.66
N ASP A 173 -15.93 16.16 -14.74
CA ASP A 173 -16.25 17.38 -13.99
C ASP A 173 -16.86 17.10 -12.60
N GLY A 174 -17.03 15.83 -12.22
CA GLY A 174 -17.63 15.43 -10.95
C GLY A 174 -19.14 15.67 -10.86
N SER A 175 -19.81 16.08 -11.94
CA SER A 175 -21.20 16.55 -11.91
C SER A 175 -22.21 15.48 -11.48
N ASN A 176 -21.93 14.20 -11.73
CA ASN A 176 -22.79 13.06 -11.36
C ASN A 176 -22.26 12.30 -10.12
N VAL A 177 -21.40 12.89 -9.30
CA VAL A 177 -20.82 12.20 -8.12
C VAL A 177 -21.89 11.67 -7.14
N SER A 178 -23.06 12.32 -7.10
CA SER A 178 -24.23 11.89 -6.33
C SER A 178 -24.88 10.61 -6.87
N ASP A 179 -24.71 10.34 -8.16
CA ASP A 179 -25.29 9.21 -8.88
C ASP A 179 -24.33 8.01 -8.89
N ALA A 180 -23.09 8.19 -8.41
CA ALA A 180 -22.11 7.13 -8.31
C ALA A 180 -22.63 5.99 -7.42
N PRO A 181 -22.34 4.71 -7.76
CA PRO A 181 -22.78 3.57 -6.98
C PRO A 181 -22.41 3.69 -5.50
N PRO A 182 -23.31 3.31 -4.57
CA PRO A 182 -22.99 3.25 -3.16
C PRO A 182 -22.03 2.08 -2.88
N ALA A 183 -21.33 2.15 -1.74
CA ALA A 183 -20.54 1.01 -1.27
C ALA A 183 -21.43 -0.23 -1.05
N LYS A 184 -20.96 -1.39 -1.51
CA LYS A 184 -21.65 -2.67 -1.28
C LYS A 184 -21.37 -3.17 0.14
N VAL A 185 -22.42 -3.20 0.97
CA VAL A 185 -22.34 -3.53 2.41
C VAL A 185 -22.89 -4.91 2.76
N ASP A 186 -23.80 -5.47 1.95
CA ASP A 186 -24.33 -6.84 2.12
C ASP A 186 -23.44 -7.84 1.38
N SER A 187 -22.63 -8.55 2.17
CA SER A 187 -21.41 -9.26 1.77
C SER A 187 -20.34 -8.32 1.19
N HIS A 188 -19.13 -8.40 1.73
CA HIS A 188 -18.03 -7.54 1.30
C HIS A 188 -17.56 -7.94 -0.12
N ILE A 189 -17.41 -6.97 -1.03
CA ILE A 189 -17.07 -7.22 -2.44
C ILE A 189 -15.84 -8.12 -2.63
N CYS A 190 -14.80 -7.92 -1.82
CA CYS A 190 -13.56 -8.74 -1.87
C CYS A 190 -13.74 -10.24 -1.56
N ILE A 191 -14.89 -10.69 -1.07
CA ILE A 191 -15.19 -12.12 -0.86
C ILE A 191 -15.48 -12.82 -2.21
N LYS A 192 -15.83 -12.06 -3.25
CA LYS A 192 -16.01 -12.61 -4.59
C LYS A 192 -14.66 -13.02 -5.17
N SER A 193 -14.53 -14.31 -5.53
CA SER A 193 -13.35 -14.78 -6.26
C SER A 193 -13.25 -14.09 -7.62
N TYR A 194 -12.05 -13.70 -8.03
CA TYR A 194 -11.79 -13.12 -9.34
C TYR A 194 -12.31 -14.02 -10.49
N SER A 195 -12.22 -15.33 -10.33
CA SER A 195 -12.73 -16.31 -11.31
C SER A 195 -14.25 -16.28 -11.51
N LYS A 196 -15.00 -15.62 -10.62
CA LYS A 196 -16.45 -15.46 -10.67
C LYS A 196 -16.86 -14.06 -11.15
N VAL A 197 -15.91 -13.20 -11.50
CA VAL A 197 -16.18 -11.87 -12.06
C VAL A 197 -16.55 -12.03 -13.53
N THR A 198 -17.75 -11.59 -13.88
CA THR A 198 -18.30 -11.65 -15.25
C THR A 198 -18.30 -10.30 -15.95
N ASP A 199 -18.41 -9.22 -15.18
CA ASP A 199 -18.36 -7.84 -15.64
C ASP A 199 -17.25 -7.12 -14.87
N PHE A 200 -16.17 -6.76 -15.55
CA PHE A 200 -15.01 -6.11 -14.93
C PHE A 200 -15.23 -4.63 -14.68
N GLU A 201 -16.10 -3.97 -15.46
CA GLU A 201 -16.40 -2.55 -15.29
C GLU A 201 -17.28 -2.35 -14.05
N GLU A 202 -18.31 -3.18 -13.89
CA GLU A 202 -19.13 -3.21 -12.68
C GLU A 202 -18.27 -3.53 -11.44
N ASP A 203 -17.43 -4.57 -11.52
CA ASP A 203 -16.58 -4.98 -10.41
C ASP A 203 -15.59 -3.87 -10.00
N MET A 204 -15.01 -3.15 -10.97
CA MET A 204 -14.13 -2.01 -10.71
C MET A 204 -14.88 -0.83 -10.07
N ASN A 205 -16.09 -0.52 -10.56
CA ASN A 205 -16.95 0.51 -9.97
C ASN A 205 -17.28 0.17 -8.50
N ASP A 206 -17.65 -1.07 -8.23
CA ASP A 206 -17.98 -1.56 -6.88
C ASP A 206 -16.79 -1.55 -5.94
N LEU A 207 -15.62 -2.01 -6.41
CA LEU A 207 -14.37 -1.99 -5.65
C LEU A 207 -13.97 -0.55 -5.31
N THR A 208 -14.10 0.36 -6.28
CA THR A 208 -13.83 1.78 -6.07
C THR A 208 -14.78 2.37 -5.02
N ALA A 209 -16.09 2.18 -5.19
CA ALA A 209 -17.10 2.67 -4.26
C ALA A 209 -16.96 2.10 -2.83
N THR A 210 -16.55 0.83 -2.70
CA THR A 210 -16.50 0.13 -1.42
C THR A 210 -15.16 0.29 -0.71
N CYS A 211 -14.04 0.24 -1.44
CA CYS A 211 -12.69 0.18 -0.85
C CYS A 211 -11.92 1.49 -0.95
N GLN A 212 -12.22 2.34 -1.95
CA GLN A 212 -11.42 3.55 -2.22
C GLN A 212 -12.16 4.86 -1.90
N ARG A 213 -13.50 4.87 -1.84
CA ARG A 213 -14.26 6.07 -1.46
C ARG A 213 -14.40 6.21 0.05
N HIS A 214 -14.17 7.41 0.54
CA HIS A 214 -14.47 7.83 1.90
C HIS A 214 -15.97 8.11 2.05
N THR A 215 -16.78 7.09 2.28
CA THR A 215 -18.25 7.25 2.22
C THR A 215 -18.85 7.94 3.45
N ARG A 216 -18.29 7.74 4.65
CA ARG A 216 -18.81 8.30 5.90
C ARG A 216 -17.70 8.67 6.85
N CYS A 217 -17.69 9.93 7.28
CA CYS A 217 -16.84 10.34 8.38
C CYS A 217 -17.38 9.78 9.72
N SER A 218 -16.51 9.28 10.60
CA SER A 218 -16.91 8.77 11.92
C SER A 218 -16.16 9.46 13.05
N GLY A 219 -16.87 9.68 14.17
CA GLY A 219 -16.33 10.31 15.38
C GLY A 219 -15.17 9.55 16.02
N SER A 220 -15.10 8.22 15.82
CA SER A 220 -14.07 7.36 16.40
C SER A 220 -12.81 7.25 15.56
N TYR A 221 -12.81 7.75 14.32
CA TYR A 221 -11.71 7.55 13.39
C TYR A 221 -11.20 8.83 12.74
N CYS A 222 -12.06 9.54 12.01
CA CYS A 222 -11.63 10.63 11.15
C CYS A 222 -12.23 12.00 11.47
N LEU A 223 -13.39 12.09 12.11
CA LEU A 223 -13.93 13.39 12.52
C LEU A 223 -13.11 13.92 13.70
N CYS A 224 -12.62 15.14 13.57
CA CYS A 224 -11.93 15.88 14.60
C CYS A 224 -12.56 17.27 14.73
N THR A 225 -12.59 17.81 15.94
CA THR A 225 -13.07 19.18 16.17
C THR A 225 -11.87 20.12 16.22
N HIS A 226 -11.80 21.04 15.27
CA HIS A 226 -10.79 22.09 15.24
C HIS A 226 -11.50 23.45 15.23
N ASN A 227 -11.14 24.34 16.17
CA ASN A 227 -11.78 25.65 16.35
C ASN A 227 -13.33 25.62 16.42
N GLY A 228 -13.90 24.56 17.02
CA GLY A 228 -15.35 24.39 17.15
C GLY A 228 -16.07 23.86 15.91
N LYS A 229 -15.35 23.60 14.81
CA LYS A 229 -15.89 23.00 13.58
C LYS A 229 -15.45 21.52 13.47
N GLN A 230 -16.39 20.66 13.09
CA GLN A 230 -16.07 19.26 12.78
C GLN A 230 -15.48 19.17 11.37
N GLU A 231 -14.29 18.60 11.26
CA GLU A 231 -13.57 18.43 10.01
C GLU A 231 -13.01 17.01 9.93
N CYS A 232 -12.89 16.48 8.71
CA CYS A 232 -12.24 15.19 8.51
C CYS A 232 -10.73 15.39 8.59
N ARG A 233 -10.04 14.67 9.48
CA ARG A 233 -8.58 14.72 9.65
C ARG A 233 -7.79 14.34 8.39
N PHE A 234 -8.45 13.71 7.41
CA PHE A 234 -7.88 13.31 6.12
C PHE A 234 -8.20 14.30 5.00
N GLY A 235 -8.88 15.42 5.31
CA GLY A 235 -9.18 16.47 4.35
C GLY A 235 -10.28 16.12 3.33
N TYR A 236 -11.23 15.23 3.68
CA TYR A 236 -12.39 14.96 2.82
C TYR A 236 -13.54 15.98 3.04
N PRO A 237 -14.27 16.37 1.98
CA PRO A 237 -13.97 16.08 0.57
C PRO A 237 -12.71 16.82 0.11
N LYS A 238 -11.93 16.18 -0.76
CA LYS A 238 -10.76 16.76 -1.42
C LYS A 238 -11.21 17.60 -2.61
N ASP A 239 -10.42 18.60 -2.96
CA ASP A 239 -10.65 19.39 -4.16
C ASP A 239 -10.47 18.55 -5.42
N LEU A 240 -11.34 18.79 -6.41
CA LEU A 240 -11.23 18.14 -7.72
C LEU A 240 -10.02 18.70 -8.47
N GLN A 241 -9.39 17.85 -9.25
CA GLN A 241 -8.22 18.20 -10.06
C GLN A 241 -8.45 17.71 -11.48
N THR A 242 -8.47 18.62 -12.46
CA THR A 242 -8.66 18.24 -13.86
C THR A 242 -7.46 17.52 -14.46
N GLN A 243 -6.27 17.80 -13.93
CA GLN A 243 -5.00 17.22 -14.35
C GLN A 243 -4.08 17.00 -13.15
N THR A 244 -3.13 16.09 -13.29
CA THR A 244 -2.11 15.84 -12.27
C THR A 244 -1.11 17.01 -12.24
N ILE A 245 -0.81 17.52 -11.06
CA ILE A 245 0.11 18.65 -10.84
C ILE A 245 1.10 18.37 -9.70
N ILE A 246 2.20 19.12 -9.67
CA ILE A 246 3.14 19.15 -8.54
C ILE A 246 3.14 20.55 -7.93
N THR A 247 2.88 20.64 -6.63
CA THR A 247 2.83 21.91 -5.88
C THR A 247 4.21 22.58 -5.78
N GLU A 248 4.22 23.91 -5.65
CA GLU A 248 5.47 24.70 -5.72
C GLU A 248 6.23 24.81 -4.40
N GLU A 249 5.53 24.95 -3.26
CA GLU A 249 6.18 25.20 -1.95
C GLU A 249 6.77 23.94 -1.33
N GLU A 250 6.00 22.84 -1.32
CA GLU A 250 6.44 21.50 -1.00
C GLU A 250 6.03 20.61 -2.17
N PRO A 251 6.96 19.93 -2.87
CA PRO A 251 6.62 19.16 -4.07
C PRO A 251 5.78 17.94 -3.70
N VAL A 252 4.46 18.08 -3.81
CA VAL A 252 3.48 17.01 -3.62
C VAL A 252 2.76 16.81 -4.94
N ILE A 253 2.65 15.56 -5.38
CA ILE A 253 1.86 15.18 -6.56
C ILE A 253 0.38 15.17 -6.16
N LEU A 254 -0.40 16.07 -6.76
CA LEU A 254 -1.85 16.04 -6.71
C LEU A 254 -2.35 15.44 -8.01
N THR A 255 -2.79 14.18 -7.96
CA THR A 255 -3.31 13.47 -9.14
C THR A 255 -4.62 14.05 -9.63
N ALA A 256 -4.89 13.96 -10.94
CA ALA A 256 -6.21 14.20 -11.50
C ALA A 256 -7.28 13.41 -10.72
N CYS A 257 -8.37 14.08 -10.36
CA CYS A 257 -9.39 13.60 -9.45
C CYS A 257 -10.77 14.17 -9.83
N ASN A 258 -11.70 13.30 -10.17
CA ASN A 258 -13.09 13.62 -10.52
C ASN A 258 -14.08 13.38 -9.37
N ASP A 259 -13.61 12.89 -8.22
CA ASP A 259 -14.43 12.54 -7.07
C ASP A 259 -13.71 12.89 -5.77
N GLY A 260 -14.14 13.97 -5.12
CA GLY A 260 -13.52 14.48 -3.90
C GLY A 260 -13.59 13.51 -2.71
N MET A 261 -14.40 12.45 -2.79
CA MET A 261 -14.43 11.40 -1.76
C MET A 261 -13.48 10.25 -2.06
N LEU A 262 -12.87 10.20 -3.25
CA LEU A 262 -11.97 9.13 -3.63
C LEU A 262 -10.59 9.30 -2.96
N ASN A 263 -10.02 8.17 -2.53
CA ASN A 263 -8.74 8.20 -1.86
C ASN A 263 -7.58 8.49 -2.82
N SER A 264 -7.09 9.72 -2.77
CA SER A 264 -5.88 10.17 -3.46
C SER A 264 -4.59 10.11 -2.62
N PHE A 265 -4.59 9.47 -1.43
CA PHE A 265 -3.47 9.60 -0.50
C PHE A 265 -2.18 8.95 -1.02
N ASN A 266 -1.30 9.78 -1.57
CA ASN A 266 0.09 9.51 -1.93
C ASN A 266 0.97 10.59 -1.28
N PRO A 267 1.41 10.42 -0.01
CA PRO A 267 2.50 11.24 0.48
C PRO A 267 3.76 10.82 -0.29
N ILE A 268 4.39 11.78 -0.97
CA ILE A 268 5.77 11.61 -1.47
C ILE A 268 6.70 11.59 -0.25
#